data_AF-A0A7J8Y2L2-F1
#
_entry.id   AF-A0A7J8Y2L2-F1
#
_cell.length_a   1.000
_cell.length_b   1.000
_cell.length_c   1.000
_cell.angle_alpha   90.00
_cell.angle_beta   90.00
_cell.angle_gamma   90.00
#
_symmetry.space_group_name_H-M   'P 1'
#
loop_
_entity.id
_entity.type
_entity.pdbx_description
1 polymer ?
#
loop_
_entity_poly.entity_id
_entity_poly.type
_entity_poly.pdbx_seq_one_letter_code
_entity_poly.pdbx_strand_id
1 'polypeptide(L)'
;MGNEVPRLYAADVTFVIAEKQHPVFGRDGDDLELTIEIPLVKALTGCCLPIPLLGGEKMELKIDEIIHPGYEKIITGQGMPTTKEAASRGNLKVRFLINFPTELTDEQRATAVGILGDSSS
;
A
#
# COMPACT_ATOMS: atom_id res chain seq x y z
N MET A 1 -5.61 -54.66 16.77
CA MET A 1 -5.55 -53.95 15.48
C MET A 1 -6.08 -52.56 15.74
N GLY A 2 -5.25 -51.53 15.56
CA GLY A 2 -5.56 -50.16 15.97
C GLY A 2 -6.60 -49.55 15.03
N ASN A 3 -7.76 -49.18 15.57
CA ASN A 3 -8.67 -48.31 14.86
C ASN A 3 -8.12 -46.89 14.92
N GLU A 4 -7.52 -46.45 13.82
CA GLU A 4 -7.23 -45.05 13.56
C GLU A 4 -8.51 -44.35 13.12
N VAL A 5 -8.98 -43.41 13.94
CA VAL A 5 -9.70 -42.21 13.49
C VAL A 5 -9.58 -41.12 14.57
N PRO A 6 -8.61 -40.20 14.48
CA PRO A 6 -8.62 -39.02 15.31
C PRO A 6 -9.37 -37.88 14.59
N ARG A 7 -10.54 -37.58 15.15
CA ARG A 7 -11.17 -36.25 15.29
C ARG A 7 -11.62 -35.51 14.03
N LEU A 8 -12.95 -35.44 13.90
CA LEU A 8 -13.66 -34.31 13.32
C LEU A 8 -13.17 -32.97 13.91
N TYR A 9 -13.34 -31.93 13.08
CA TYR A 9 -13.26 -30.49 13.35
C TYR A 9 -11.87 -29.86 13.19
N ALA A 10 -11.48 -29.60 11.95
CA ALA A 10 -10.87 -28.31 11.63
C ALA A 10 -12.00 -27.44 11.08
N ALA A 11 -12.59 -26.60 11.94
CA ALA A 11 -13.52 -25.58 11.49
C ALA A 11 -12.74 -24.60 10.59
N ASP A 12 -13.18 -24.49 9.34
CA ASP A 12 -12.65 -23.51 8.40
C ASP A 12 -13.08 -22.12 8.89
N VAL A 13 -12.18 -21.40 9.54
CA VAL A 13 -12.46 -20.04 10.01
C VAL A 13 -12.28 -19.10 8.83
N THR A 14 -13.35 -18.92 8.06
CA THR A 14 -13.41 -17.84 7.07
C THR A 14 -13.65 -16.52 7.81
N PHE A 15 -12.57 -15.81 8.13
CA PHE A 15 -12.68 -14.41 8.57
C PHE A 15 -13.13 -13.56 7.38
N VAL A 16 -14.42 -13.27 7.28
CA VAL A 16 -14.92 -12.24 6.37
C VAL A 16 -14.69 -10.89 7.03
N ILE A 17 -13.50 -10.33 6.84
CA ILE A 17 -13.19 -8.96 7.25
C ILE A 17 -13.60 -8.05 6.09
N ALA A 18 -14.68 -7.29 6.28
CA ALA A 18 -15.00 -6.16 5.43
C ALA A 18 -14.06 -4.98 5.74
N GLU A 19 -12.80 -5.08 5.34
CA GLU A 19 -11.83 -3.97 5.34
C GLU A 19 -11.21 -3.87 3.95
N LYS A 20 -11.10 -2.65 3.42
CA LYS A 20 -10.51 -2.34 2.11
C LYS A 20 -9.23 -3.17 1.90
N GLN A 21 -9.31 -4.11 0.97
CA GLN A 21 -8.24 -4.90 0.34
C GLN A 21 -6.90 -4.83 1.08
N HIS A 22 -6.68 -5.77 2.00
CA HIS A 22 -5.39 -5.97 2.65
C HIS A 22 -4.29 -5.98 1.57
N PRO A 23 -3.29 -5.10 1.62
CA PRO A 23 -2.33 -5.04 0.54
C PRO A 23 -1.46 -6.31 0.63
N VAL A 24 -1.62 -7.19 -0.35
CA VAL A 24 -0.76 -8.36 -0.53
C VAL A 24 0.58 -7.83 -0.97
N PHE A 25 1.64 -8.13 -0.23
CA PHE A 25 2.99 -7.83 -0.68
C PHE A 25 3.26 -8.60 -1.98
N GLY A 26 3.51 -7.88 -3.06
CA GLY A 26 4.17 -8.46 -4.23
C GLY A 26 5.62 -8.75 -3.87
N ARG A 27 6.19 -9.84 -4.35
CA ARG A 27 7.61 -10.14 -4.17
C ARG A 27 8.32 -10.06 -5.51
N ASP A 28 9.37 -9.25 -5.58
CA ASP A 28 10.25 -9.13 -6.73
C ASP A 28 11.69 -9.42 -6.30
N GLY A 29 12.10 -10.68 -6.44
CA GLY A 29 13.39 -11.16 -5.93
C GLY A 29 13.50 -11.03 -4.40
N ASP A 30 14.38 -10.14 -3.97
CA ASP A 30 14.60 -9.80 -2.55
C ASP A 30 13.78 -8.57 -2.11
N ASP A 31 13.20 -7.83 -3.05
CA ASP A 31 12.36 -6.67 -2.77
C ASP A 31 10.89 -7.09 -2.56
N LEU A 32 10.16 -6.25 -1.83
CA LEU A 32 8.72 -6.32 -1.64
C LEU A 32 8.06 -5.13 -2.30
N GLU A 33 6.88 -5.33 -2.88
CA GLU A 33 6.04 -4.30 -3.45
C GLU A 33 4.74 -4.19 -2.67
N LEU A 34 4.34 -2.97 -2.34
CA LEU A 34 3.11 -2.66 -1.64
C LEU A 34 2.36 -1.61 -2.44
N THR A 35 1.14 -1.92 -2.87
CA THR A 35 0.30 -0.96 -3.58
C THR A 35 -0.75 -0.39 -2.64
N ILE A 36 -0.86 0.94 -2.60
CA ILE A 36 -1.77 1.66 -1.73
C ILE A 36 -2.62 2.61 -2.56
N GLU A 37 -3.93 2.55 -2.36
CA GLU A 37 -4.85 3.51 -2.94
C GLU A 37 -5.00 4.74 -2.04
N ILE A 38 -4.80 5.92 -2.61
CA ILE A 38 -5.01 7.19 -1.92
C ILE A 38 -5.94 8.09 -2.73
N PRO A 39 -6.80 8.91 -2.10
CA PRO A 39 -7.62 9.86 -2.82
C PRO A 39 -6.76 10.99 -3.39
N LEU A 40 -7.20 11.56 -4.53
CA LEU A 40 -6.51 12.69 -5.19
C LEU A 40 -6.13 13.82 -4.23
N VAL A 41 -7.01 14.16 -3.28
CA VAL A 41 -6.71 15.21 -2.30
C VAL A 41 -5.45 14.91 -1.47
N LYS A 42 -5.27 13.66 -1.01
CA LYS A 42 -4.08 13.24 -0.27
C LYS A 42 -2.84 13.18 -1.15
N ALA A 43 -3.02 12.86 -2.43
CA ALA A 43 -1.94 12.90 -3.41
C ALA A 43 -1.41 14.35 -3.63
N LEU A 44 -2.30 15.35 -3.59
CA LEU A 44 -1.96 16.76 -3.78
C LEU A 44 -1.49 17.48 -2.50
N THR A 45 -2.04 17.11 -1.33
CA THR A 45 -1.77 17.81 -0.06
C THR A 45 -0.81 17.06 0.88
N GLY A 46 -0.25 15.94 0.42
CA GLY A 46 0.51 15.02 1.26
C GLY A 46 -0.37 14.02 2.02
N CYS A 47 0.25 12.90 2.38
CA CYS A 47 -0.40 11.80 3.06
C CYS A 47 0.43 11.30 4.25
N CYS A 48 -0.28 10.91 5.31
CA CYS A 48 0.27 10.19 6.45
C CYS A 48 -0.62 8.97 6.65
N LEU A 49 -0.05 7.77 6.52
CA LEU A 49 -0.81 6.53 6.63
C LEU A 49 0.05 5.38 7.19
N PRO A 50 -0.54 4.49 8.00
CA PRO A 50 0.16 3.32 8.48
C PRO A 50 0.28 2.28 7.37
N ILE A 51 1.50 1.80 7.12
CA ILE A 51 1.78 0.71 6.19
C ILE A 51 2.20 -0.55 6.95
N PRO A 52 1.77 -1.74 6.52
CA PRO A 52 2.29 -2.99 7.09
C PRO A 52 3.75 -3.17 6.70
N LEU A 53 4.53 -3.76 7.61
CA LEU A 53 5.87 -4.27 7.35
C LEU A 53 5.87 -5.80 7.33
N LEU A 54 6.92 -6.37 6.75
CA LEU A 54 7.15 -7.81 6.80
C LEU A 54 7.43 -8.24 8.25
N GLY A 55 6.44 -8.87 8.89
CA GLY A 55 6.50 -9.24 10.31
C GLY A 55 5.22 -8.89 11.10
N GLY A 56 4.30 -8.15 10.49
CA GLY A 56 3.00 -7.80 11.09
C GLY A 56 2.99 -6.49 11.86
N GLU A 57 4.16 -5.89 12.09
CA GLU A 57 4.28 -4.52 12.60
C GLU A 57 3.80 -3.51 11.54
N LYS A 58 3.46 -2.30 12.00
CA LYS A 58 3.07 -1.18 11.13
C LYS A 58 4.04 -0.02 11.31
N MET A 59 4.37 0.63 10.21
CA MET A 59 5.17 1.86 10.19
C MET A 59 4.31 3.02 9.70
N GLU A 60 4.46 4.20 10.30
CA GLU A 60 3.85 5.42 9.78
C GLU A 60 4.64 5.93 8.58
N LEU A 61 4.01 5.94 7.40
CA LEU A 61 4.59 6.53 6.19
C LEU A 61 4.05 7.95 6.01
N LYS A 62 4.95 8.92 6.08
CA LYS A 62 4.67 10.33 5.83
C LYS A 62 5.28 10.79 4.52
N ILE A 63 4.46 11.40 3.67
CA ILE A 63 4.84 11.98 2.38
C ILE A 63 4.27 13.39 2.34
N ASP A 64 5.16 14.38 2.34
CA ASP A 64 4.81 15.80 2.27
C ASP A 64 4.87 16.36 0.83
N GLU A 65 5.36 15.56 -0.13
CA GLU A 65 5.45 15.90 -1.55
C GLU A 65 4.20 15.48 -2.35
N ILE A 66 4.07 15.99 -3.58
CA ILE A 66 2.99 15.62 -4.49
C ILE A 66 3.21 14.19 -4.99
N ILE A 67 2.21 13.33 -4.78
CA ILE A 67 2.22 11.96 -5.28
C ILE A 67 1.57 11.96 -6.65
N HIS A 68 2.38 11.77 -7.70
CA HIS A 68 1.89 11.69 -9.08
C HIS A 68 1.66 10.22 -9.51
N PRO A 69 0.90 9.98 -10.60
CA PRO A 69 0.79 8.63 -11.16
C PRO A 69 2.19 8.06 -11.46
N GLY A 70 2.45 6.84 -11.01
CA GLY A 70 3.76 6.18 -11.13
C GLY A 70 4.78 6.56 -10.05
N TYR A 71 4.43 7.44 -9.11
CA TYR A 71 5.27 7.70 -7.94
C TYR A 71 5.49 6.42 -7.12
N GLU A 72 6.73 6.19 -6.72
CA GLU A 72 7.14 5.05 -5.90
C GLU A 72 7.98 5.54 -4.72
N LYS A 73 7.64 5.09 -3.52
CA LYS A 73 8.43 5.33 -2.32
C LYS A 73 9.21 4.08 -1.95
N ILE A 74 10.54 4.19 -1.95
CA ILE A 74 11.43 3.09 -1.56
C ILE A 74 11.77 3.23 -0.08
N ILE A 75 11.54 2.15 0.68
CA ILE A 75 11.93 2.01 2.09
C ILE A 75 13.01 0.94 2.17
N THR A 76 14.25 1.39 2.36
CA THR A 76 15.43 0.54 2.32
C THR A 76 15.44 -0.50 3.44
N GLY A 77 15.81 -1.75 3.12
CA GLY A 77 15.98 -2.82 4.11
C GLY A 77 14.69 -3.43 4.66
N GLN A 78 13.52 -3.02 4.16
CA GLN A 78 12.21 -3.54 4.56
C GLN A 78 11.66 -4.64 3.64
N GLY A 79 12.49 -5.15 2.73
CA GLY A 79 12.19 -6.29 1.87
C GLY A 79 12.48 -7.65 2.53
N MET A 80 12.69 -8.67 1.71
CA MET A 80 13.02 -10.03 2.13
C MET A 80 14.50 -10.16 2.55
N PRO A 81 14.84 -11.07 3.47
CA PRO A 81 16.24 -11.42 3.74
C PRO A 81 16.93 -11.97 2.50
N THR A 82 18.13 -11.48 2.22
CA THR A 82 18.96 -11.94 1.09
C THR A 82 19.82 -13.14 1.51
N THR A 83 20.13 -14.02 0.56
CA THR A 83 21.00 -15.19 0.81
C THR A 83 22.49 -14.88 0.69
N LYS A 84 22.85 -13.70 0.17
CA LYS A 84 24.23 -13.31 -0.11
C LYS A 84 24.98 -12.81 1.13
N GLU A 85 24.27 -12.13 2.03
CA GLU A 85 24.82 -11.61 3.29
C GLU A 85 23.81 -11.84 4.41
N ALA A 86 24.25 -12.50 5.49
CA ALA A 86 23.38 -12.97 6.58
C ALA A 86 22.59 -11.86 7.33
N ALA A 87 22.85 -10.58 7.04
CA ALA A 87 22.21 -9.42 7.65
C ALA A 87 21.56 -8.45 6.63
N SER A 88 21.64 -8.72 5.32
CA SER A 88 21.13 -7.80 4.31
C SER A 88 19.71 -8.18 3.87
N ARG A 89 18.86 -7.18 3.69
CA ARG A 89 17.47 -7.31 3.24
C ARG A 89 17.26 -6.45 2.00
N GLY A 90 16.37 -6.89 1.11
CA GLY A 90 15.92 -6.05 0.01
C GLY A 90 15.09 -4.85 0.49
N ASN A 91 14.45 -4.17 -0.43
CA ASN A 91 13.69 -2.95 -0.18
C ASN A 91 12.18 -3.19 -0.21
N LEU A 92 11.43 -2.30 0.44
CA LEU A 92 9.98 -2.21 0.26
C LEU A 92 9.66 -1.04 -0.68
N LYS A 93 9.08 -1.34 -1.84
CA LYS A 93 8.63 -0.38 -2.85
C LYS A 93 7.13 -0.14 -2.64
N VAL A 94 6.77 1.07 -2.22
CA VAL A 94 5.38 1.47 -2.03
C VAL A 94 4.92 2.23 -3.27
N ARG A 95 3.97 1.65 -4.01
CA ARG A 95 3.34 2.26 -5.19
C ARG A 95 1.98 2.84 -4.81
N PHE A 96 1.65 3.97 -5.42
CA PHE A 96 0.43 4.70 -5.14
C PHE A 96 -0.52 4.66 -6.33
N LEU A 97 -1.73 4.18 -6.08
CA LEU A 97 -2.86 4.32 -7.00
C LEU A 97 -3.71 5.51 -6.56
N ILE A 98 -3.90 6.46 -7.46
CA ILE A 98 -4.60 7.70 -7.14
C ILE A 98 -6.06 7.56 -7.55
N ASN A 99 -6.94 7.60 -6.55
CA ASN A 99 -8.37 7.51 -6.76
C ASN A 99 -8.92 8.92 -6.99
N PHE A 100 -9.24 9.18 -8.26
CA PHE A 100 -9.89 10.41 -8.67
C PHE A 100 -11.36 10.44 -8.23
N PRO A 101 -11.89 11.61 -7.85
CA PRO A 101 -13.32 11.76 -7.66
C PRO A 101 -14.05 11.49 -8.98
N THR A 102 -15.19 10.81 -8.91
CA THR A 102 -16.01 10.52 -10.10
C THR A 102 -16.73 11.75 -10.61
N GLU A 103 -17.05 12.70 -9.72
CA GLU A 103 -17.78 13.92 -10.02
C GLU A 103 -17.26 15.07 -9.15
N LEU A 104 -17.41 16.28 -9.68
CA LEU A 104 -17.18 17.55 -8.97
C LEU A 104 -18.35 18.48 -9.29
N THR A 105 -18.68 19.40 -8.39
CA THR A 105 -19.60 20.50 -8.69
C THR A 105 -18.93 21.55 -9.56
N ASP A 106 -19.70 22.42 -10.20
CA ASP A 106 -19.14 23.53 -11.00
C ASP A 106 -18.31 24.49 -10.14
N GLU A 107 -18.73 24.73 -8.90
CA GLU A 107 -17.97 25.51 -7.93
C GLU A 107 -16.62 24.85 -7.59
N GLN A 108 -16.62 23.55 -7.30
CA GLN A 108 -15.38 22.80 -7.02
C GLN A 108 -14.42 22.80 -8.22
N ARG A 109 -14.95 22.66 -9.45
CA ARG A 109 -14.15 22.77 -10.67
C ARG A 109 -13.53 24.15 -10.83
N ALA A 110 -14.32 25.22 -10.67
CA ALA A 110 -13.83 26.59 -10.77
C ALA A 110 -12.74 26.87 -9.73
N THR A 111 -12.94 26.43 -8.48
CA THR A 111 -11.92 26.54 -7.42
C THR A 111 -10.66 25.75 -7.77
N ALA A 112 -10.78 24.51 -8.26
CA ALA A 112 -9.63 23.70 -8.65
C ALA A 112 -8.81 24.33 -9.77
N VAL A 113 -9.46 24.89 -10.80
CA VAL A 113 -8.79 25.64 -11.90
C VAL A 113 -8.03 26.84 -11.35
N GLY A 114 -8.64 27.61 -10.44
CA GLY A 114 -8.00 28.77 -9.84
C GLY A 114 -6.77 28.44 -8.98
N ILE A 115 -6.78 27.28 -8.29
CA ILE A 115 -5.67 26.85 -7.43
C ILE A 115 -4.54 26.19 -8.22
N LEU A 116 -4.89 25.25 -9.11
CA LEU A 116 -3.90 24.39 -9.78
C LEU A 116 -3.27 25.05 -11.01
N GLY A 117 -3.95 26.04 -11.61
CA GLY A 117 -3.50 26.71 -12.82
C GLY A 117 -3.39 25.78 -14.03
N ASP A 118 -3.27 26.37 -15.22
CA ASP A 118 -2.93 25.61 -16.41
C ASP A 118 -1.41 25.38 -16.41
N SER A 119 -0.99 24.20 -15.95
CA SER A 119 0.42 23.76 -16.04
C SER A 119 0.71 23.23 -17.45
N SER A 120 0.40 24.01 -18.47
CA SER A 120 0.81 23.76 -19.85
C SER A 120 2.11 24.53 -20.10
N SER A 121 3.23 23.92 -19.73
CA SER A 121 4.60 24.29 -20.15
C SER A 121 5.29 23.09 -20.76
#